data_AF-A0A2D6LV16-F1
#
_entry.id   AF-A0A2D6LV16-F1
#
_cell.length_a   1.000
_cell.length_b   1.000
_cell.length_c   1.000
_cell.angle_alpha   90.00
_cell.angle_beta   90.00
_cell.angle_gamma   90.00
#
_symmetry.space_group_name_H-M   'P 1'
#
loop_
_entity.id
_entity.type
_entity.pdbx_description
1 polymer ?
#
loop_
_entity_poly.entity_id
_entity_poly.type
_entity_poly.pdbx_seq_one_letter_code
_entity_poly.pdbx_strand_id
1 'polypeptide(L)'
;MAKEADEFIVATDFDVEGEVIGWNVVRFVCKQKDAKRMKFSLLTKEALDESFDNLLPTLNWGAAIAGETRHYIDWFYGINLSRGLMKALSSTGTFRILSIGR
;
A
#
# COMPACT_ATOMS: atom_id res chain seq x y z
N MET A 1 -18.91 -11.07 3.48
CA MET A 1 -18.15 -10.30 4.48
C MET A 1 -18.24 -8.79 4.21
N ALA A 2 -17.52 -8.20 3.24
CA ALA A 2 -17.55 -6.74 3.07
C ALA A 2 -18.92 -6.11 2.74
N LYS A 3 -19.83 -6.83 2.06
CA LYS A 3 -21.18 -6.29 1.73
C LYS A 3 -22.16 -6.24 2.91
N GLU A 4 -21.86 -6.95 3.99
CA GLU A 4 -22.73 -7.14 5.16
C GLU A 4 -22.13 -6.49 6.41
N ALA A 5 -20.99 -5.81 6.28
CA ALA A 5 -20.31 -5.18 7.40
C ALA A 5 -20.72 -3.70 7.49
N ASP A 6 -21.12 -3.27 8.69
CA ASP A 6 -21.48 -1.89 8.99
C ASP A 6 -20.24 -0.99 9.22
N GLU A 7 -19.15 -1.58 9.69
CA GLU A 7 -17.89 -0.89 9.99
C GLU A 7 -16.67 -1.68 9.51
N PHE A 8 -15.60 -0.94 9.17
CA PHE A 8 -14.31 -1.50 8.78
C PHE A 8 -13.21 -0.98 9.69
N ILE A 9 -12.38 -1.90 10.18
CA ILE A 9 -11.19 -1.61 10.97
C ILE A 9 -9.98 -2.13 10.22
N VAL A 10 -9.03 -1.25 9.93
CA VAL A 10 -7.74 -1.62 9.35
C VAL A 10 -6.77 -1.92 10.48
N ALA A 11 -6.30 -3.17 10.52
CA ALA A 11 -5.37 -3.69 11.52
C ALA A 11 -4.08 -4.23 10.86
N THR A 12 -3.61 -3.56 9.81
CA THR A 12 -2.31 -3.83 9.19
C THR A 12 -1.16 -3.31 10.06
N ASP A 13 0.07 -3.69 9.76
CA ASP A 13 1.26 -3.19 10.45
C ASP A 13 1.29 -1.66 10.45
N PHE A 14 1.83 -1.06 11.52
CA PHE A 14 1.88 0.38 11.67
C PHE A 14 3.07 1.00 10.93
N ASP A 15 3.02 0.93 9.61
CA ASP A 15 3.97 1.56 8.69
C ASP A 15 3.26 2.14 7.46
N VAL A 16 4.03 2.76 6.56
CA VAL A 16 3.47 3.39 5.35
C VAL A 16 2.87 2.35 4.40
N GLU A 17 3.49 1.18 4.27
CA GLU A 17 3.00 0.12 3.37
C GLU A 17 1.70 -0.50 3.89
N GLY A 18 1.60 -0.72 5.19
CA GLY A 18 0.41 -1.20 5.87
C GLY A 18 -0.77 -0.24 5.71
N GLU A 19 -0.54 1.07 5.77
CA GLU A 19 -1.57 2.08 5.47
C GLU A 19 -2.02 2.00 4.01
N VAL A 20 -1.10 1.88 3.05
CA VAL A 20 -1.43 1.75 1.62
C VAL A 20 -2.23 0.49 1.33
N ILE A 21 -1.81 -0.65 1.90
CA ILE A 21 -2.51 -1.94 1.74
C ILE A 21 -3.93 -1.83 2.30
N GLY A 22 -4.05 -1.37 3.55
CA GLY A 22 -5.34 -1.22 4.23
C GLY A 22 -6.27 -0.27 3.48
N TRP A 23 -5.76 0.90 3.08
CA TRP A 23 -6.52 1.89 2.32
C TRP A 23 -6.98 1.36 0.96
N ASN A 24 -6.12 0.66 0.23
CA ASN A 24 -6.48 0.08 -1.06
C ASN A 24 -7.60 -0.97 -0.94
N VAL A 25 -7.55 -1.81 0.09
CA VAL A 25 -8.64 -2.78 0.35
C VAL A 25 -9.95 -2.06 0.67
N VAL A 26 -9.92 -1.05 1.54
CA VAL A 26 -11.11 -0.24 1.89
C VAL A 26 -11.69 0.44 0.66
N ARG A 27 -10.83 1.06 -0.15
CA ARG A 27 -11.21 1.79 -1.37
C ARG A 27 -11.77 0.89 -2.46
N PHE A 28 -11.07 -0.20 -2.79
CA PHE A 28 -11.39 -1.03 -3.95
C PHE A 28 -12.36 -2.17 -3.65
N VAL A 29 -12.23 -2.80 -2.47
CA VAL A 29 -13.04 -3.97 -2.08
C VAL A 29 -14.27 -3.51 -1.30
N CYS A 30 -14.07 -2.72 -0.25
CA CYS A 30 -15.17 -2.27 0.62
C CYS A 30 -15.96 -1.09 0.02
N LYS A 31 -15.41 -0.42 -1.01
CA LYS A 31 -15.98 0.76 -1.68
C LYS A 31 -16.29 1.91 -0.70
N GLN A 32 -15.54 1.99 0.38
CA GLN A 32 -15.64 3.06 1.36
C GLN A 32 -14.49 4.05 1.17
N LYS A 33 -14.72 5.30 1.60
CA LYS A 33 -13.67 6.32 1.56
C LYS A 33 -12.72 6.18 2.73
N ASP A 34 -13.23 5.85 3.92
CA ASP A 34 -12.43 5.80 5.14
C ASP A 34 -12.80 4.56 5.97
N ALA A 35 -11.96 4.27 6.95
CA ALA A 35 -12.13 3.18 7.91
C ALA A 35 -11.45 3.56 9.23
N LYS A 36 -11.85 2.89 10.32
CA LYS A 36 -11.15 3.01 11.60
C LYS A 36 -9.78 2.37 11.48
N ARG A 37 -8.79 2.90 12.20
CA ARG A 37 -7.41 2.41 12.17
C ARG A 37 -6.98 1.91 13.54
N MET A 38 -6.63 0.63 13.61
CA MET A 38 -6.01 0.03 14.79
C MET A 38 -4.50 0.18 14.68
N LYS A 39 -3.86 0.81 15.68
CA LYS A 39 -2.41 1.04 15.70
C LYS A 39 -1.78 0.18 16.78
N PHE A 40 -0.98 -0.81 16.39
CA PHE A 40 -0.18 -1.62 17.30
C PHE A 40 1.25 -1.75 16.79
N SER A 41 2.20 -1.85 17.72
CA SER A 41 3.62 -2.12 17.41
C SER A 41 4.08 -3.50 17.87
N LEU A 42 3.24 -4.18 18.65
CA LEU A 42 3.52 -5.46 19.30
C LEU A 42 2.30 -6.37 19.10
N LEU A 43 2.55 -7.67 18.91
CA LEU A 43 1.50 -8.69 18.75
C LEU A 43 1.15 -9.37 20.09
N THR A 44 1.51 -8.77 21.23
CA THR A 44 1.09 -9.26 22.54
C THR A 44 -0.39 -8.98 22.75
N LYS A 45 -1.06 -9.85 23.50
CA LYS A 45 -2.50 -9.74 23.72
C LYS A 45 -2.89 -8.40 24.34
N GLU A 46 -2.15 -7.99 25.36
CA GLU A 46 -2.41 -6.76 26.12
C GLU A 46 -2.29 -5.52 25.21
N ALA A 47 -1.31 -5.50 24.31
CA ALA A 47 -1.10 -4.40 23.37
C ALA A 47 -2.20 -4.36 22.30
N LEU A 48 -2.68 -5.52 21.83
CA LEU A 48 -3.77 -5.60 20.87
C LEU A 48 -5.10 -5.16 21.49
N ASP A 49 -5.40 -5.61 22.72
CA ASP A 49 -6.60 -5.20 23.45
C ASP A 49 -6.59 -3.67 23.66
N GLU A 50 -5.48 -3.10 24.13
CA GLU A 50 -5.31 -1.64 24.29
C GLU A 50 -5.47 -0.89 22.95
N SER A 51 -4.90 -1.43 21.86
CA SER A 51 -4.97 -0.81 20.53
C SER A 51 -6.37 -0.88 19.92
N PHE A 52 -7.16 -1.89 20.28
CA PHE A 52 -8.53 -2.06 19.86
C PHE A 52 -9.48 -1.15 20.65
N ASP A 53 -9.22 -0.92 21.93
CA ASP A 53 -9.98 0.04 22.72
C ASP A 53 -9.70 1.49 22.29
N ASN A 54 -8.49 1.75 21.76
CA ASN A 54 -8.06 3.07 21.30
C ASN A 54 -7.96 3.18 19.76
N LEU A 55 -9.02 2.78 19.05
CA LEU A 55 -9.08 2.93 17.59
C LEU A 55 -9.03 4.40 17.16
N LEU A 56 -8.21 4.67 16.16
CA LEU A 56 -8.25 5.95 15.46
C LEU A 56 -9.49 6.00 14.57
N PRO A 57 -10.20 7.14 14.51
CA PRO A 57 -11.46 7.25 13.78
C PRO A 57 -11.29 7.19 12.25
N THR A 58 -10.08 7.45 11.76
CA THR A 58 -9.75 7.57 10.34
C THR A 58 -8.38 6.96 10.04
N LEU A 59 -8.16 6.56 8.79
CA LEU A 59 -6.84 6.15 8.30
C LEU A 59 -5.82 7.29 8.35
N ASN A 60 -4.53 6.95 8.34
CA ASN A 60 -3.48 7.94 8.22
C ASN A 60 -3.31 8.34 6.74
N TRP A 61 -4.14 9.29 6.32
CA TRP A 61 -4.18 9.81 4.95
C TRP A 61 -2.81 10.33 4.45
N GLY A 62 -2.02 10.95 5.32
CA GLY A 62 -0.69 11.42 4.95
C GLY A 62 0.25 10.28 4.57
N ALA A 63 0.26 9.21 5.38
CA ALA A 63 1.03 8.01 5.10
C ALA A 63 0.51 7.28 3.85
N ALA A 64 -0.80 7.10 3.73
CA ALA A 64 -1.43 6.42 2.59
C ALA A 64 -1.12 7.11 1.26
N ILE A 65 -1.28 8.44 1.18
CA ILE A 65 -1.00 9.21 -0.04
C ILE A 65 0.50 9.22 -0.36
N ALA A 66 1.36 9.37 0.65
CA ALA A 66 2.81 9.33 0.46
C ALA A 66 3.29 7.97 -0.06
N GLY A 67 2.72 6.88 0.47
CA GLY A 67 2.99 5.53 -0.01
C GLY A 67 2.47 5.31 -1.42
N GLU A 68 1.22 5.67 -1.73
CA GLU A 68 0.66 5.56 -3.09
C GLU A 68 1.51 6.34 -4.10
N THR A 69 1.92 7.57 -3.76
CA THR A 69 2.77 8.41 -4.62
C THR A 69 4.11 7.73 -4.91
N ARG A 70 4.75 7.13 -3.89
CA ARG A 70 6.00 6.38 -4.06
C ARG A 70 5.81 5.21 -5.00
N HIS A 71 4.75 4.41 -4.83
CA HIS A 71 4.43 3.28 -5.70
C HIS A 71 4.25 3.70 -7.15
N TYR A 72 3.54 4.80 -7.41
CA TYR A 72 3.37 5.32 -8.77
C TYR A 72 4.70 5.76 -9.38
N ILE A 73 5.52 6.51 -8.65
CA ILE A 73 6.81 7.00 -9.15
C ILE A 73 7.73 5.82 -9.44
N ASP A 74 7.87 4.87 -8.52
CA ASP A 74 8.74 3.71 -8.70
C ASP A 74 8.27 2.84 -9.87
N TRP A 75 6.96 2.71 -10.09
CA TRP A 75 6.39 2.05 -11.27
C TRP A 75 6.70 2.81 -12.56
N PHE A 76 6.51 4.13 -12.60
CA PHE A 76 6.80 4.96 -13.77
C PHE A 76 8.28 4.87 -14.16
N TYR A 77 9.19 4.99 -13.19
CA TYR A 77 10.62 4.88 -13.43
C TYR A 77 10.98 3.45 -13.85
N GLY A 78 10.54 2.46 -13.09
CA GLY A 78 10.86 1.06 -13.31
C GLY A 78 10.45 0.56 -14.69
N ILE A 79 9.19 0.78 -15.07
CA ILE A 79 8.66 0.32 -16.35
C ILE A 79 9.26 1.08 -17.52
N ASN A 80 9.32 2.41 -17.48
CA ASN A 80 9.76 3.20 -18.63
C ASN A 80 11.26 3.02 -18.89
N LEU A 81 12.09 3.08 -17.85
CA LEU A 81 13.53 2.95 -18.01
C LEU A 81 13.93 1.52 -18.39
N SER A 82 13.31 0.50 -17.77
CA SER A 82 13.58 -0.90 -18.13
C SER A 82 13.22 -1.17 -19.59
N ARG A 83 12.03 -0.72 -20.05
CA ARG A 83 11.60 -0.89 -21.45
C ARG A 83 12.44 -0.06 -22.42
N GLY A 84 12.86 1.14 -22.03
CA GLY A 84 13.77 1.97 -22.81
C GLY A 84 15.11 1.29 -23.04
N LEU A 85 15.70 0.73 -21.98
CA LEU A 85 16.97 0.01 -22.04
C LEU A 85 16.86 -1.27 -22.88
N MET A 86 15.82 -2.07 -22.67
CA MET A 86 15.56 -3.27 -23.48
C MET A 86 15.37 -2.93 -24.95
N LYS A 87 14.66 -1.83 -25.27
CA LYS A 87 14.47 -1.37 -26.65
C LYS A 87 15.77 -0.90 -27.30
N ALA A 88 16.60 -0.16 -26.56
CA ALA A 88 17.92 0.25 -27.03
C ALA A 88 18.81 -0.96 -27.33
N LEU A 89 18.83 -1.96 -26.45
CA LEU A 89 19.59 -3.20 -26.67
C LEU A 89 19.06 -3.98 -27.88
N SER A 90 17.74 -4.10 -28.01
CA SER A 90 17.13 -4.81 -29.13
C SER A 90 17.51 -4.20 -30.49
N SER A 91 17.79 -2.89 -30.55
CA SER A 91 18.21 -2.23 -31.79
C SER A 91 19.62 -2.61 -32.26
N THR A 92 20.45 -3.19 -31.39
CA THR A 92 21.80 -3.69 -31.73
C THR A 92 21.80 -5.18 -32.12
N GLY A 93 20.63 -5.79 -32.27
CA GLY A 93 20.46 -7.19 -32.68
C GLY A 93 20.46 -8.20 -31.53
N THR A 94 20.52 -7.74 -30.27
CA THR A 94 20.49 -8.61 -29.09
C THR A 94 19.34 -8.22 -28.16
N PHE A 95 18.46 -9.16 -27.84
CA PHE A 95 17.45 -8.95 -26.80
C PHE A 95 17.90 -9.60 -25.48
N ARG A 96 17.88 -8.82 -24.39
CA ARG A 96 18.10 -9.30 -23.03
C ARG A 96 17.15 -8.57 -22.10
N ILE A 97 16.55 -9.29 -21.16
CA ILE A 97 15.71 -8.69 -20.12
C ILE A 97 16.62 -7.92 -19.17
N LEU A 98 16.37 -6.62 -19.06
CA LEU A 98 17.11 -5.71 -18.20
C LEU A 98 16.10 -4.94 -17.37
N SER A 99 16.34 -4.90 -16.05
CA SER A 99 15.53 -4.16 -15.09
C SER A 99 16.34 -3.04 -14.48
N ILE A 100 15.72 -1.88 -14.34
CA ILE A 100 16.26 -0.74 -13.61
C ILE A 100 15.13 -0.16 -12.76
N GLY A 101 15.44 0.21 -11.53
CA GLY A 101 14.54 0.84 -10.58
C GLY A 101 15.16 2.15 -10.07
N ARG A 102 14.37 2.91 -9.31
CA ARG A 102 14.85 4.10 -8.62
C ARG A 102 15.70 3.75 -7.41
#